data_AF-A0A0P6YB30-F1
#
_entry.id   AF-A0A0P6YB30-F1
#
_cell.length_a   1.000
_cell.length_b   1.000
_cell.length_c   1.000
_cell.angle_alpha   90.00
_cell.angle_beta   90.00
_cell.angle_gamma   90.00
#
_symmetry.space_group_name_H-M   'P 1'
#
loop_
_entity.id
_entity.type
_entity.pdbx_description
1 polymer ?
#
loop_
_entity_poly.entity_id
_entity_poly.type
_entity_poly.pdbx_seq_one_letter_code
_entity_poly.pdbx_strand_id
1 'polypeptide(L)'
;MLTIRQRLSYLFGSTKGLILVAVAMIGLETALFGMLSGPMAELGVRDWIVRSLGMQLLPAEREGRIIILYHTIAMGVIAIETYIITALLKMKTFLRTAVRTLITVGYLVAMISGMGFAYWGHNWALHGLYIAGLTLIFFAGVLLCIALWPWDRAYFVTTKAYAHTRNGVDLERVAFFTTALTTVISALFGAVPGAYFGNGFRVFLAENIIRLPEKTGFQYAVIGHLHIMLALIAIMLTLIIGRWLDFKGILHKIAMPLFILGTLVLNLGVWGVVTPLEPIAHMIIYVGATPAMLGALMLVIYGWDELIREGSQGFVKPNAIQKLRALLHDPLRFGPLWQMVFMNFTVSGVGIFVAVRLDEIFRQWPAREERLILTGHWHVLSGIIATIILLYYGDMIGLKGLVRRLYGWGVIVFSDLAFAAVTVYELKRLVVSESAQQSLVNTVLLLTDIGLGTVLVILALILVWRLLDLFRRQGRWAEEAQQSDPALEVKA
;
A
#
# COMPACT_ATOMS: atom_id res chain seq x y z
N MET A 1 -35.96 -3.44 -10.45
CA MET A 1 -35.31 -2.10 -10.44
C MET A 1 -34.93 -1.64 -9.02
N LEU A 2 -35.82 -1.67 -8.02
CA LEU A 2 -35.50 -1.26 -6.63
C LEU A 2 -34.30 -2.00 -6.00
N THR A 3 -34.16 -3.31 -6.23
CA THR A 3 -33.10 -4.14 -5.65
C THR A 3 -31.72 -3.96 -6.30
N ILE A 4 -31.63 -3.47 -7.54
CA ILE A 4 -30.34 -3.14 -8.18
C ILE A 4 -29.84 -1.79 -7.66
N ARG A 5 -30.75 -0.81 -7.54
CA ARG A 5 -30.44 0.52 -7.00
C ARG A 5 -29.88 0.46 -5.57
N GLN A 6 -30.44 -0.38 -4.72
CA GLN A 6 -29.94 -0.58 -3.34
C GLN A 6 -28.50 -1.12 -3.31
N ARG A 7 -28.17 -2.07 -4.20
CA ARG A 7 -26.82 -2.64 -4.29
C ARG A 7 -25.81 -1.65 -4.82
N LEU A 8 -26.17 -0.88 -5.86
CA LEU A 8 -25.32 0.20 -6.34
C LEU A 8 -25.12 1.29 -5.28
N SER A 9 -26.18 1.60 -4.51
CA SER A 9 -26.08 2.53 -3.38
C SER A 9 -25.15 1.99 -2.29
N TYR A 10 -25.14 0.69 -2.02
CA TYR A 10 -24.18 0.07 -1.12
C TYR A 10 -22.75 0.17 -1.67
N LEU A 11 -22.54 -0.31 -2.90
CA LEU A 11 -21.22 -0.40 -3.55
C LEU A 11 -20.54 0.97 -3.71
N PHE A 12 -21.31 2.02 -4.01
CA PHE A 12 -20.78 3.34 -4.31
C PHE A 12 -21.14 4.42 -3.27
N GLY A 13 -21.93 4.08 -2.25
CA GLY A 13 -22.33 5.01 -1.18
C GLY A 13 -21.81 4.65 0.20
N SER A 14 -21.47 3.39 0.47
CA SER A 14 -20.93 2.96 1.76
C SER A 14 -19.41 2.77 1.70
N THR A 15 -18.71 3.00 2.82
CA THR A 15 -17.27 2.77 2.93
C THR A 15 -16.89 1.32 2.59
N LYS A 16 -17.62 0.35 3.14
CA LYS A 16 -17.38 -1.08 2.91
C LYS A 16 -17.59 -1.47 1.45
N GLY A 17 -18.62 -0.91 0.81
CA GLY A 17 -18.87 -1.09 -0.61
C GLY A 17 -17.76 -0.52 -1.48
N LEU A 18 -17.32 0.71 -1.21
CA LEU A 18 -16.25 1.38 -1.97
C LEU A 18 -14.93 0.61 -1.89
N ILE A 19 -14.56 0.13 -0.69
CA ILE A 19 -13.37 -0.69 -0.49
C ILE A 19 -13.53 -2.05 -1.19
N LEU A 20 -14.71 -2.69 -1.11
CA LEU A 20 -14.98 -3.95 -1.82
C LEU A 20 -14.79 -3.79 -3.33
N VAL A 21 -15.28 -2.71 -3.93
CA VAL A 21 -15.08 -2.46 -5.38
C VAL A 21 -13.59 -2.30 -5.67
N ALA A 22 -12.87 -1.48 -4.90
CA ALA A 22 -11.44 -1.27 -5.14
C ALA A 22 -10.61 -2.55 -5.00
N VAL A 23 -10.85 -3.34 -3.94
CA VAL A 23 -10.19 -4.65 -3.73
C VAL A 23 -10.53 -5.63 -4.85
N ALA A 24 -11.79 -5.67 -5.30
CA ALA A 24 -12.20 -6.52 -6.41
C ALA A 24 -11.53 -6.13 -7.73
N MET A 25 -11.43 -4.82 -8.00
CA MET A 25 -10.77 -4.30 -9.19
C MET A 25 -9.26 -4.58 -9.19
N ILE A 26 -8.56 -4.33 -8.07
CA ILE A 26 -7.14 -4.68 -7.91
C ILE A 26 -6.94 -6.19 -8.04
N GLY A 27 -7.82 -6.99 -7.43
CA GLY A 27 -7.76 -8.45 -7.51
C GLY A 27 -7.92 -8.97 -8.94
N LEU A 28 -8.87 -8.40 -9.70
CA LEU A 28 -9.08 -8.73 -11.11
C LEU A 28 -7.88 -8.34 -11.96
N GLU A 29 -7.34 -7.14 -11.76
CA GLU A 29 -6.15 -6.65 -12.46
C GLU A 29 -4.94 -7.54 -12.17
N THR A 30 -4.69 -7.83 -10.89
CA THR A 30 -3.59 -8.71 -10.46
C THR A 30 -3.73 -10.12 -11.03
N ALA A 31 -4.94 -10.68 -11.02
CA ALA A 31 -5.20 -12.01 -11.58
C ALA A 31 -4.99 -12.02 -13.10
N LEU A 32 -5.52 -11.03 -13.82
CA LEU A 32 -5.43 -10.96 -15.28
C LEU A 32 -4.00 -10.74 -15.75
N PHE A 33 -3.33 -9.72 -15.23
CA PHE A 33 -1.99 -9.35 -15.67
C PHE A 33 -0.89 -10.20 -15.03
N GLY A 34 -1.17 -10.84 -13.88
CA GLY A 34 -0.32 -11.88 -13.31
C GLY A 34 -0.17 -13.10 -14.22
N MET A 35 -1.19 -13.41 -15.03
CA MET A 35 -1.10 -14.45 -16.07
C MET A 35 -0.15 -14.08 -17.22
N LEU A 36 0.32 -12.83 -17.29
CA LEU A 36 1.33 -12.40 -18.26
C LEU A 36 2.78 -12.48 -17.74
N SER A 37 2.95 -12.94 -16.50
CA SER A 37 4.26 -13.06 -15.83
C SER A 37 5.19 -14.08 -16.50
N GLY A 38 6.48 -14.03 -16.14
CA GLY A 38 7.49 -14.99 -16.60
C GLY A 38 7.12 -16.45 -16.33
N PRO A 39 6.79 -16.84 -15.08
CA PRO A 39 6.38 -18.21 -14.77
C PRO A 39 5.18 -18.68 -15.60
N MET A 40 4.20 -17.80 -15.82
CA MET A 40 3.02 -18.12 -16.63
C MET A 40 3.35 -18.21 -18.13
N ALA A 41 4.39 -17.53 -18.60
CA ALA A 41 4.91 -17.68 -19.95
C ALA A 41 5.57 -19.05 -20.17
N GLU A 42 6.32 -19.55 -19.18
CA GLU A 42 6.94 -20.89 -19.23
C GLU A 42 5.89 -22.01 -19.29
N LEU A 43 4.73 -21.80 -18.68
CA LEU A 43 3.57 -22.70 -18.73
C LEU A 43 2.70 -22.53 -20.00
N GLY A 44 3.05 -21.61 -20.91
CA GLY A 44 2.26 -21.29 -22.10
C GLY A 44 0.95 -20.51 -21.83
N VAL A 45 0.64 -20.19 -20.57
CA VAL A 45 -0.57 -19.47 -20.16
C VAL A 45 -0.59 -18.06 -20.74
N ARG A 46 0.56 -17.35 -20.72
CA ARG A 46 0.65 -16.00 -21.28
C ARG A 46 0.21 -15.96 -22.74
N ASP A 47 0.75 -16.86 -23.56
CA ASP A 47 0.48 -16.87 -25.00
C ASP A 47 -1.00 -17.20 -25.29
N TRP A 48 -1.60 -18.09 -24.48
CA TRP A 48 -3.04 -18.37 -24.55
C TRP A 48 -3.89 -17.14 -24.20
N ILE A 49 -3.59 -16.45 -23.09
CA ILE A 49 -4.30 -15.24 -22.66
C ILE A 49 -4.19 -14.14 -23.71
N VAL A 50 -2.99 -13.89 -24.21
CA VAL A 50 -2.71 -12.83 -25.19
C VAL A 50 -3.53 -13.05 -26.46
N ARG A 51 -3.57 -14.28 -26.97
CA ARG A 51 -4.38 -14.62 -28.17
C ARG A 51 -5.88 -14.56 -27.89
N SER A 52 -6.32 -15.09 -26.75
CA SER A 52 -7.75 -15.17 -26.41
C SER A 52 -8.38 -13.80 -26.19
N LEU A 53 -7.61 -12.85 -25.64
CA LEU A 53 -8.07 -11.50 -25.35
C LEU A 53 -7.67 -10.48 -26.43
N GLY A 54 -6.94 -10.89 -27.46
CA GLY A 54 -6.47 -9.99 -28.52
C GLY A 54 -5.52 -8.89 -28.03
N MET A 55 -4.69 -9.20 -27.03
CA MET A 55 -3.74 -8.24 -26.46
C MET A 55 -2.56 -7.97 -27.40
N GLN A 56 -2.03 -6.75 -27.36
CA GLN A 56 -0.87 -6.33 -28.14
C GLN A 56 0.33 -6.09 -27.22
N LEU A 57 1.31 -7.01 -27.27
CA LEU A 57 2.50 -6.96 -26.42
C LEU A 57 3.77 -6.68 -27.24
N LEU A 58 3.86 -5.51 -27.90
CA LEU A 58 5.09 -5.16 -28.60
C LEU A 58 6.24 -4.98 -27.60
N PRO A 59 7.44 -5.55 -27.85
CA PRO A 59 8.55 -5.46 -26.90
C PRO A 59 8.98 -4.03 -26.58
N ALA A 60 8.94 -3.12 -27.57
CA ALA A 60 9.34 -1.72 -27.43
C ALA A 60 8.51 -0.91 -26.42
N GLU A 61 7.29 -1.37 -26.12
CA GLU A 61 6.33 -0.67 -25.26
C GLU A 61 6.27 -1.27 -23.84
N ARG A 62 7.10 -2.28 -23.55
CA ARG A 62 7.07 -3.04 -22.29
C ARG A 62 7.12 -2.14 -21.06
N GLU A 63 8.01 -1.16 -21.06
CA GLU A 63 8.21 -0.28 -19.90
C GLU A 63 6.98 0.59 -19.62
N GLY A 64 6.39 1.16 -20.67
CA GLY A 64 5.15 1.94 -20.56
C GLY A 64 4.00 1.12 -20.01
N ARG A 65 3.81 -0.11 -20.51
CA ARG A 65 2.77 -1.02 -20.00
C ARG A 65 2.93 -1.33 -18.51
N ILE A 66 4.15 -1.62 -18.08
CA ILE A 66 4.45 -1.94 -16.68
C ILE A 66 4.21 -0.72 -15.79
N ILE A 67 4.63 0.47 -16.20
CA ILE A 67 4.42 1.70 -15.44
C ILE A 67 2.93 2.00 -15.28
N ILE A 68 2.14 1.89 -16.35
CA ILE A 68 0.69 2.10 -16.28
C ILE A 68 0.07 1.06 -15.35
N LEU A 69 0.43 -0.22 -15.46
CA LEU A 69 -0.07 -1.29 -14.57
C LEU A 69 0.21 -1.00 -13.08
N TYR A 70 1.42 -0.54 -12.76
CA TYR A 70 1.72 -0.19 -11.37
C TYR A 70 0.96 1.05 -10.90
N HIS A 71 0.79 2.06 -11.76
CA HIS A 71 0.03 3.25 -11.40
C HIS A 71 -1.44 2.92 -11.16
N THR A 72 -2.07 2.12 -12.01
CA THR A 72 -3.49 1.76 -11.90
C THR A 72 -3.77 0.96 -10.62
N ILE A 73 -2.92 -0.01 -10.28
CA ILE A 73 -3.00 -0.74 -9.01
C ILE A 73 -2.80 0.21 -7.83
N ALA A 74 -1.76 1.06 -7.88
CA ALA A 74 -1.47 2.02 -6.82
C ALA A 74 -2.63 3.01 -6.60
N MET A 75 -3.30 3.45 -7.67
CA MET A 75 -4.47 4.33 -7.56
C MET A 75 -5.63 3.64 -6.84
N GLY A 76 -5.82 2.33 -7.05
CA GLY A 76 -6.78 1.54 -6.28
C GLY A 76 -6.44 1.50 -4.78
N VAL A 77 -5.15 1.34 -4.44
CA VAL A 77 -4.68 1.33 -3.04
C VAL A 77 -4.88 2.71 -2.38
N ILE A 78 -4.51 3.79 -3.06
CA ILE A 78 -4.74 5.17 -2.60
C ILE A 78 -6.24 5.42 -2.38
N ALA A 79 -7.10 4.88 -3.25
CA ALA A 79 -8.54 4.97 -3.09
C ALA A 79 -9.02 4.26 -1.82
N ILE A 80 -8.54 3.03 -1.56
CA ILE A 80 -8.86 2.28 -0.33
C ILE A 80 -8.48 3.10 0.92
N GLU A 81 -7.24 3.60 1.00
CA GLU A 81 -6.80 4.40 2.14
C GLU A 81 -7.66 5.66 2.30
N THR A 82 -7.97 6.35 1.19
CA THR A 82 -8.84 7.53 1.20
C THR A 82 -10.24 7.21 1.73
N TYR A 83 -10.82 6.05 1.36
CA TYR A 83 -12.12 5.62 1.89
C TYR A 83 -12.05 5.37 3.40
N ILE A 84 -10.98 4.74 3.87
CA ILE A 84 -10.80 4.47 5.30
C ILE A 84 -10.60 5.77 6.08
N ILE A 85 -9.76 6.69 5.60
CA ILE A 85 -9.54 8.00 6.23
C ILE A 85 -10.85 8.77 6.34
N THR A 86 -11.63 8.82 5.25
CA THR A 86 -12.91 9.53 5.21
C THR A 86 -13.99 8.88 6.09
N ALA A 87 -13.81 7.61 6.48
CA ALA A 87 -14.68 6.90 7.41
C ALA A 87 -14.23 7.00 8.88
N LEU A 88 -12.92 7.07 9.14
CA LEU A 88 -12.36 7.11 10.49
C LEU A 88 -12.24 8.53 11.05
N LEU A 89 -11.94 9.53 10.21
CA LEU A 89 -11.70 10.90 10.65
C LEU A 89 -12.90 11.81 10.40
N LYS A 90 -13.20 12.64 11.41
CA LYS A 90 -14.23 13.68 11.29
C LYS A 90 -13.86 14.69 10.21
N MET A 91 -14.84 15.05 9.39
CA MET A 91 -14.71 16.08 8.35
C MET A 91 -16.11 16.48 7.85
N LYS A 92 -16.20 17.63 7.19
CA LYS A 92 -17.45 18.16 6.62
C LYS A 92 -18.03 17.18 5.59
N THR A 93 -19.35 16.93 5.65
CA THR A 93 -20.05 15.96 4.79
C THR A 93 -19.86 16.22 3.30
N PHE A 94 -19.90 17.50 2.89
CA PHE A 94 -19.65 17.89 1.51
C PHE A 94 -18.25 17.47 1.04
N LEU A 95 -17.20 17.79 1.80
CA LEU A 95 -15.82 17.43 1.46
C LEU A 95 -15.63 15.91 1.43
N ARG A 96 -16.21 15.18 2.39
CA ARG A 96 -16.21 13.72 2.40
C ARG A 96 -16.78 13.14 1.11
N THR A 97 -17.95 13.62 0.71
CA THR A 97 -18.66 13.15 -0.48
C THR A 97 -17.91 13.50 -1.75
N ALA A 98 -17.38 14.73 -1.84
CA ALA A 98 -16.59 15.19 -2.98
C ALA A 98 -15.30 14.37 -3.15
N VAL A 99 -14.53 14.18 -2.08
CA VAL A 99 -13.31 13.37 -2.08
C VAL A 99 -13.62 11.93 -2.53
N ARG A 100 -14.62 11.29 -1.92
CA ARG A 100 -15.04 9.92 -2.29
C ARG A 100 -15.47 9.82 -3.75
N THR A 101 -16.22 10.79 -4.25
CA THR A 101 -16.69 10.77 -5.64
C THR A 101 -15.53 10.92 -6.61
N LEU A 102 -14.67 11.92 -6.41
CA LEU A 102 -13.54 12.19 -7.28
C LEU A 102 -12.52 11.05 -7.29
N ILE A 103 -12.19 10.49 -6.12
CA ILE A 103 -11.25 9.37 -6.05
C ILE A 103 -11.84 8.14 -6.72
N THR A 104 -13.14 7.84 -6.51
CA THR A 104 -13.81 6.67 -7.09
C THR A 104 -13.84 6.73 -8.61
N VAL A 105 -14.31 7.85 -9.16
CA VAL A 105 -14.35 8.04 -10.61
C VAL A 105 -12.92 8.06 -11.17
N GLY A 106 -12.02 8.77 -10.50
CA GLY A 106 -10.62 8.90 -10.91
C GLY A 106 -9.89 7.58 -11.05
N TYR A 107 -9.92 6.73 -10.00
CA TYR A 107 -9.19 5.46 -10.03
C TYR A 107 -9.81 4.46 -11.02
N LEU A 108 -11.15 4.40 -11.13
CA LEU A 108 -11.82 3.50 -12.08
C LEU A 108 -11.53 3.91 -13.52
N VAL A 109 -11.61 5.21 -13.83
CA VAL A 109 -11.29 5.73 -15.16
C VAL A 109 -9.82 5.46 -15.46
N ALA A 110 -8.89 5.80 -14.55
CA ALA A 110 -7.47 5.54 -14.74
C ALA A 110 -7.18 4.04 -14.96
N MET A 111 -7.73 3.17 -14.12
CA MET A 111 -7.51 1.72 -14.21
C MET A 111 -8.03 1.14 -15.52
N ILE A 112 -9.30 1.37 -15.86
CA ILE A 112 -9.93 0.77 -17.04
C ILE A 112 -9.31 1.31 -18.33
N SER A 113 -9.16 2.63 -18.44
CA SER A 113 -8.65 3.26 -19.66
C SER A 113 -7.14 3.11 -19.80
N GLY A 114 -6.39 3.12 -18.69
CA GLY A 114 -4.95 2.86 -18.68
C GLY A 114 -4.64 1.45 -19.16
N MET A 115 -5.33 0.44 -18.63
CA MET A 115 -5.18 -0.95 -19.08
C MET A 115 -5.63 -1.14 -20.53
N GLY A 116 -6.76 -0.54 -20.91
CA GLY A 116 -7.22 -0.53 -22.30
C GLY A 116 -6.18 0.05 -23.27
N PHE A 117 -5.59 1.19 -22.94
CA PHE A 117 -4.53 1.82 -23.73
C PHE A 117 -3.27 0.94 -23.81
N ALA A 118 -2.80 0.47 -22.65
CA ALA A 118 -1.54 -0.25 -22.52
C ALA A 118 -1.55 -1.62 -23.22
N TYR A 119 -2.68 -2.33 -23.22
CA TYR A 119 -2.73 -3.73 -23.67
C TYR A 119 -3.57 -3.98 -24.94
N TRP A 120 -4.39 -3.02 -25.41
CA TRP A 120 -5.29 -3.19 -26.57
C TRP A 120 -5.15 -2.12 -27.65
N GLY A 121 -3.92 -1.75 -28.02
CA GLY A 121 -3.64 -1.04 -29.27
C GLY A 121 -3.63 0.49 -29.19
N HIS A 122 -3.12 1.05 -28.08
CA HIS A 122 -2.70 2.45 -27.97
C HIS A 122 -3.74 3.48 -28.41
N ASN A 123 -5.02 3.23 -28.14
CA ASN A 123 -6.06 4.21 -28.42
C ASN A 123 -5.83 5.48 -27.57
N TRP A 124 -5.44 6.58 -28.24
CA TRP A 124 -5.11 7.84 -27.59
C TRP A 124 -6.25 8.46 -26.78
N ALA A 125 -7.51 8.15 -27.11
CA ALA A 125 -8.64 8.57 -26.29
C ALA A 125 -8.63 7.87 -24.92
N LEU A 126 -8.26 6.58 -24.87
CA LEU A 126 -8.10 5.84 -23.62
C LEU A 126 -6.92 6.40 -22.80
N HIS A 127 -5.82 6.77 -23.45
CA HIS A 127 -4.71 7.45 -22.76
C HIS A 127 -5.13 8.81 -22.19
N GLY A 128 -5.91 9.60 -22.95
CA GLY A 128 -6.46 10.87 -22.47
C GLY A 128 -7.38 10.69 -21.26
N LEU A 129 -8.23 9.65 -21.28
CA LEU A 129 -9.06 9.28 -20.13
C LEU A 129 -8.22 8.84 -18.94
N TYR A 130 -7.12 8.11 -19.16
CA TYR A 130 -6.20 7.70 -18.10
C TYR A 130 -5.64 8.93 -17.36
N ILE A 131 -5.14 9.91 -18.11
CA ILE A 131 -4.63 11.18 -17.56
C ILE A 131 -5.74 11.96 -16.84
N ALA A 132 -6.95 12.02 -17.41
CA ALA A 132 -8.09 12.65 -16.76
C ALA A 132 -8.42 11.97 -15.42
N GLY A 133 -8.39 10.64 -15.36
CA GLY A 133 -8.56 9.86 -14.14
C GLY A 133 -7.51 10.22 -13.07
N LEU A 134 -6.22 10.24 -13.45
CA LEU A 134 -5.13 10.67 -12.55
C LEU A 134 -5.33 12.10 -12.04
N THR A 135 -5.81 13.01 -12.89
CA THR A 135 -6.10 14.40 -12.51
C THR A 135 -7.22 14.48 -11.46
N LEU A 136 -8.28 13.68 -11.61
CA LEU A 136 -9.36 13.62 -10.61
C LEU A 136 -8.85 13.10 -9.26
N ILE A 137 -7.96 12.11 -9.26
CA ILE A 137 -7.33 11.57 -8.05
C ILE A 137 -6.48 12.65 -7.36
N PHE A 138 -5.69 13.40 -8.13
CA PHE A 138 -4.91 14.52 -7.61
C PHE A 138 -5.80 15.56 -6.93
N PHE A 139 -6.90 15.96 -7.58
CA PHE A 139 -7.88 16.89 -6.99
C PHE A 139 -8.57 16.32 -5.74
N ALA A 140 -8.87 15.01 -5.71
CA ALA A 140 -9.37 14.35 -4.52
C ALA A 140 -8.37 14.47 -3.35
N GLY A 141 -7.07 14.34 -3.62
CA GLY A 141 -5.99 14.55 -2.65
C GLY A 141 -5.94 15.99 -2.12
N VAL A 142 -6.08 16.99 -3.00
CA VAL A 142 -6.16 18.41 -2.60
C VAL A 142 -7.36 18.66 -1.67
N LEU A 143 -8.54 18.16 -2.05
CA LEU A 143 -9.74 18.27 -1.20
C LEU A 143 -9.59 17.51 0.12
N LEU A 144 -8.89 16.37 0.13
CA LEU A 144 -8.59 15.63 1.34
C LEU A 144 -7.69 16.45 2.28
N CYS A 145 -6.68 17.14 1.76
CA CYS A 145 -5.85 18.06 2.57
C CYS A 145 -6.71 19.15 3.22
N ILE A 146 -7.66 19.73 2.47
CA ILE A 146 -8.61 20.71 3.00
C ILE A 146 -9.52 20.09 4.06
N ALA A 147 -10.01 18.87 3.84
CA ALA A 147 -10.86 18.14 4.78
C ALA A 147 -10.14 17.78 6.09
N LEU A 148 -8.83 17.55 6.02
CA LEU A 148 -7.97 17.19 7.13
C LEU A 148 -7.38 18.38 7.87
N TRP A 149 -7.70 19.63 7.48
CA TRP A 149 -7.13 20.84 8.05
C TRP A 149 -7.12 20.83 9.59
N PRO A 150 -5.95 20.72 10.24
CA PRO A 150 -5.87 20.41 11.67
C PRO A 150 -6.15 21.63 12.57
N TRP A 151 -6.13 22.84 12.02
CA TRP A 151 -6.34 24.08 12.78
C TRP A 151 -7.81 24.49 12.92
N ASP A 152 -8.75 23.71 12.38
CA ASP A 152 -10.17 23.91 12.65
C ASP A 152 -10.50 23.46 14.09
N ARG A 153 -10.98 24.40 14.91
CA ARG A 153 -11.30 24.15 16.33
C ARG A 153 -12.36 23.07 16.51
N ALA A 154 -13.20 22.82 15.50
CA ALA A 154 -14.21 21.76 15.52
C ALA A 154 -13.59 20.35 15.63
N TYR A 155 -12.29 20.19 15.33
CA TYR A 155 -11.60 18.91 15.39
C TYR A 155 -10.53 18.83 16.48
N PHE A 156 -10.50 19.78 17.41
CA PHE A 156 -9.56 19.72 18.53
C PHE A 156 -9.88 18.54 19.43
N VAL A 157 -8.84 17.99 20.06
CA VAL A 157 -8.96 16.81 20.90
C VAL A 157 -9.79 17.15 22.15
N THR A 158 -10.79 16.33 22.44
CA THR A 158 -11.64 16.48 23.63
C THR A 158 -11.10 15.72 24.85
N THR A 159 -10.21 14.74 24.65
CA THR A 159 -9.62 13.92 25.71
C THR A 159 -8.10 13.94 25.70
N LYS A 160 -7.49 14.13 26.89
CA LYS A 160 -6.03 14.17 27.05
C LYS A 160 -5.31 12.84 26.76
N ALA A 161 -6.05 11.78 26.42
CA ALA A 161 -5.48 10.49 26.05
C ALA A 161 -4.71 10.54 24.72
N TYR A 162 -5.16 11.34 23.75
CA TYR A 162 -4.49 11.47 22.45
C TYR A 162 -3.42 12.57 22.45
N ALA A 163 -2.58 12.54 21.41
CA ALA A 163 -1.51 13.50 21.21
C ALA A 163 -2.10 14.86 20.79
N HIS A 164 -1.78 15.91 21.54
CA HIS A 164 -2.31 17.25 21.27
C HIS A 164 -1.29 18.32 21.65
N THR A 165 -1.40 19.48 21.00
CA THR A 165 -0.68 20.69 21.41
C THR A 165 -1.32 21.29 22.67
N ARG A 166 -0.64 22.27 23.29
CA ARG A 166 -1.19 23.01 24.46
C ARG A 166 -2.57 23.64 24.18
N ASN A 167 -2.84 24.02 22.93
CA ASN A 167 -4.08 24.66 22.52
C ASN A 167 -5.17 23.65 22.10
N GLY A 168 -4.91 22.34 22.18
CA GLY A 168 -5.87 21.28 21.85
C GLY A 168 -5.82 20.77 20.41
N VAL A 169 -4.91 21.26 19.56
CA VAL A 169 -4.73 20.76 18.18
C VAL A 169 -4.35 19.29 18.21
N ASP A 170 -5.09 18.45 17.48
CA ASP A 170 -4.88 17.01 17.36
C ASP A 170 -3.64 16.70 16.52
N LEU A 171 -2.61 16.14 17.14
CA LEU A 171 -1.36 15.78 16.44
C LEU A 171 -1.53 14.55 15.54
N GLU A 172 -2.50 13.67 15.82
CA GLU A 172 -2.82 12.56 14.90
C GLU A 172 -3.35 13.12 13.59
N ARG A 173 -4.30 14.08 13.67
CA ARG A 173 -4.80 14.80 12.48
C ARG A 173 -3.70 15.57 11.76
N VAL A 174 -2.76 16.18 12.48
CA VAL A 174 -1.59 16.83 11.86
C VAL A 174 -0.73 15.81 11.10
N ALA A 175 -0.52 14.61 11.64
CA ALA A 175 0.21 13.55 10.94
C ALA A 175 -0.51 13.10 9.65
N PHE A 176 -1.83 12.87 9.71
CA PHE A 176 -2.65 12.58 8.52
C PHE A 176 -2.57 13.70 7.48
N PHE A 177 -2.74 14.96 7.92
CA PHE A 177 -2.65 16.12 7.04
C PHE A 177 -1.27 16.25 6.39
N THR A 178 -0.20 16.08 7.18
CA THR A 178 1.19 16.17 6.70
C THR A 178 1.48 15.10 5.63
N THR A 179 1.05 13.87 5.88
CA THR A 179 1.22 12.75 4.95
C THR A 179 0.40 12.98 3.67
N ALA A 180 -0.85 13.43 3.78
CA ALA A 180 -1.68 13.76 2.62
C ALA A 180 -1.10 14.91 1.78
N LEU A 181 -0.67 15.99 2.43
CA LEU A 181 -0.09 17.17 1.76
C LEU A 181 1.20 16.80 1.01
N THR A 182 2.10 16.09 1.69
CA THR A 182 3.36 15.65 1.08
C THR A 182 3.14 14.64 -0.04
N THR A 183 2.09 13.81 0.03
CA THR A 183 1.68 12.92 -1.07
C THR A 183 1.26 13.71 -2.30
N VAL A 184 0.43 14.75 -2.14
CA VAL A 184 0.00 15.62 -3.24
C VAL A 184 1.21 16.34 -3.87
N ILE A 185 2.12 16.87 -3.06
CA ILE A 185 3.34 17.52 -3.55
C ILE A 185 4.23 16.51 -4.31
N SER A 186 4.42 15.32 -3.75
CA SER A 186 5.23 14.25 -4.35
C SER A 186 4.61 13.64 -5.62
N ALA A 187 3.29 13.73 -5.78
CA ALA A 187 2.63 13.39 -7.04
C ALA A 187 3.01 14.37 -8.17
N LEU A 188 3.14 15.67 -7.87
CA LEU A 188 3.63 16.66 -8.84
C LEU A 188 5.06 16.36 -9.29
N PHE A 189 5.89 15.84 -8.38
CA PHE A 189 7.27 15.47 -8.67
C PHE A 189 7.37 14.40 -9.78
N GLY A 190 6.44 13.45 -9.83
CA GLY A 190 6.31 12.47 -10.93
C GLY A 190 5.58 13.02 -12.16
N ALA A 191 4.61 13.91 -11.95
CA ALA A 191 3.84 14.52 -13.05
C ALA A 191 4.69 15.45 -13.93
N VAL A 192 5.67 16.15 -13.36
CA VAL A 192 6.55 17.07 -14.11
C VAL A 192 7.32 16.33 -15.22
N PRO A 193 8.10 15.26 -14.97
CA PRO A 193 8.70 14.46 -16.04
C PRO A 193 7.67 13.94 -17.06
N GLY A 194 6.50 13.50 -16.60
CA GLY A 194 5.42 13.03 -17.46
C GLY A 194 4.91 14.08 -18.45
N ALA A 195 4.89 15.36 -18.06
CA ALA A 195 4.49 16.47 -18.93
C ALA A 195 5.47 16.72 -20.09
N TYR A 196 6.72 16.24 -19.99
CA TYR A 196 7.73 16.33 -21.04
C TYR A 196 7.82 15.06 -21.89
N PHE A 197 6.89 14.11 -21.74
CA PHE A 197 6.90 12.88 -22.51
C PHE A 197 6.86 13.13 -24.02
N GLY A 198 7.85 12.60 -24.75
CA GLY A 198 8.03 12.87 -26.18
C GLY A 198 8.72 14.20 -26.50
N ASN A 199 8.94 15.07 -25.50
CA ASN A 199 9.64 16.35 -25.60
C ASN A 199 10.88 16.37 -24.69
N GLY A 200 11.87 15.53 -25.00
CA GLY A 200 13.11 15.39 -24.21
C GLY A 200 13.04 14.40 -23.05
N PHE A 201 11.86 13.83 -22.76
CA PHE A 201 11.69 12.71 -21.81
C PHE A 201 11.13 11.47 -22.52
N ARG A 202 11.66 10.30 -22.16
CA ARG A 202 11.19 8.99 -22.64
C ARG A 202 10.93 8.08 -21.46
N VAL A 203 10.06 7.10 -21.66
CA VAL A 203 9.80 6.05 -20.69
C VAL A 203 11.08 5.27 -20.38
N PHE A 204 11.26 4.91 -19.11
CA PHE A 204 12.30 4.00 -18.65
C PHE A 204 11.86 3.35 -17.34
N LEU A 205 12.41 2.19 -17.01
CA LEU A 205 12.29 1.62 -15.67
C LEU A 205 13.48 2.07 -14.81
N ALA A 206 13.22 2.51 -13.58
CA ALA A 206 14.23 3.09 -12.70
C ALA A 206 15.43 2.15 -12.49
N GLU A 207 15.18 0.85 -12.40
CA GLU A 207 16.20 -0.16 -12.21
C GLU A 207 17.11 -0.37 -13.44
N ASN A 208 16.71 0.14 -14.62
CA ASN A 208 17.52 0.05 -15.84
C ASN A 208 18.62 1.13 -15.91
N ILE A 209 18.49 2.21 -15.13
CA ILE A 209 19.42 3.36 -15.20
C ILE A 209 20.34 3.48 -13.98
N ILE A 210 20.34 2.49 -13.09
CA ILE A 210 21.01 2.52 -11.77
C ILE A 210 22.52 2.77 -11.85
N ARG A 211 23.17 2.30 -12.92
CA ARG A 211 24.62 2.43 -13.18
C ARG A 211 24.96 3.51 -14.20
N LEU A 212 23.98 4.32 -14.65
CA LEU A 212 24.32 5.48 -15.47
C LEU A 212 25.13 6.47 -14.63
N PRO A 213 26.32 6.89 -15.11
CA PRO A 213 27.22 7.76 -14.37
C PRO A 213 26.58 9.13 -14.14
N GLU A 214 25.83 9.61 -15.12
CA GLU A 214 25.05 10.84 -15.02
C GLU A 214 23.58 10.55 -15.31
N LYS A 215 22.70 11.22 -14.56
CA LYS A 215 21.25 11.14 -14.73
C LYS A 215 20.70 12.55 -14.86
N THR A 216 19.69 12.72 -15.69
CA THR A 216 19.01 14.00 -15.82
C THR A 216 18.15 14.29 -14.60
N GLY A 217 17.81 15.56 -14.38
CA GLY A 217 16.86 15.94 -13.32
C GLY A 217 15.52 15.20 -13.44
N PHE A 218 15.03 14.93 -14.66
CA PHE A 218 13.81 14.15 -14.86
C PHE A 218 13.97 12.68 -14.46
N GLN A 219 15.13 12.08 -14.73
CA GLN A 219 15.40 10.71 -14.28
C GLN A 219 15.45 10.62 -12.76
N TYR A 220 16.16 11.56 -12.11
CA TYR A 220 16.17 11.67 -10.65
C TYR A 220 14.78 11.91 -10.06
N ALA A 221 13.96 12.75 -10.71
CA ALA A 221 12.59 13.01 -10.27
C ALA A 221 11.72 11.73 -10.26
N VAL A 222 11.80 10.91 -11.31
CA VAL A 222 11.07 9.64 -11.40
C VAL A 222 11.56 8.63 -10.35
N ILE A 223 12.88 8.51 -10.14
CA ILE A 223 13.44 7.64 -9.10
C ILE A 223 12.93 8.09 -7.73
N GLY A 224 13.03 9.38 -7.42
CA GLY A 224 12.53 9.94 -6.17
C GLY A 224 11.03 9.71 -5.98
N HIS A 225 10.22 10.01 -7.00
CA HIS A 225 8.77 9.79 -7.00
C HIS A 225 8.42 8.33 -6.68
N LEU A 226 9.07 7.37 -7.32
CA LEU A 226 8.82 5.94 -7.08
C LEU A 226 9.04 5.56 -5.60
N HIS A 227 10.13 6.05 -4.99
CA HIS A 227 10.46 5.73 -3.61
C HIS A 227 9.49 6.38 -2.62
N ILE A 228 9.18 7.66 -2.83
CA ILE A 228 8.38 8.42 -1.86
C ILE A 228 6.93 7.99 -1.83
N MET A 229 6.33 7.65 -2.98
CA MET A 229 4.91 7.32 -3.04
C MET A 229 4.60 6.06 -2.23
N LEU A 230 5.43 5.02 -2.36
CA LEU A 230 5.20 3.78 -1.61
C LEU A 230 5.46 3.94 -0.11
N ALA A 231 6.48 4.73 0.26
CA ALA A 231 6.74 5.07 1.66
C ALA A 231 5.59 5.87 2.29
N LEU A 232 5.00 6.82 1.56
CA LEU A 232 3.87 7.62 2.03
C LEU A 232 2.59 6.79 2.18
N ILE A 233 2.34 5.85 1.27
CA ILE A 233 1.26 4.85 1.41
C ILE A 233 1.47 4.04 2.69
N ALA A 234 2.68 3.51 2.92
CA ALA A 234 2.98 2.76 4.15
C ALA A 234 2.78 3.58 5.44
N ILE A 235 3.21 4.84 5.46
CA ILE A 235 3.02 5.75 6.61
C ILE A 235 1.53 6.03 6.81
N MET A 236 0.79 6.33 5.75
CA MET A 236 -0.65 6.58 5.82
C MET A 236 -1.41 5.36 6.34
N LEU A 237 -1.09 4.17 5.83
CA LEU A 237 -1.64 2.91 6.31
C LEU A 237 -1.33 2.68 7.79
N THR A 238 -0.11 3.02 8.25
CA THR A 238 0.27 2.90 9.66
C THR A 238 -0.59 3.82 10.54
N LEU A 239 -0.85 5.05 10.11
CA LEU A 239 -1.75 5.98 10.81
C LEU A 239 -3.18 5.45 10.82
N ILE A 240 -3.66 4.88 9.71
CA ILE A 240 -4.97 4.22 9.62
C ILE A 240 -5.10 3.08 10.62
N ILE A 241 -4.10 2.19 10.69
CA ILE A 241 -4.08 1.07 11.64
C ILE A 241 -4.03 1.58 13.08
N GLY A 242 -3.24 2.62 13.35
CA GLY A 242 -3.20 3.28 14.67
C GLY A 242 -4.58 3.79 15.09
N ARG A 243 -5.28 4.47 14.18
CA ARG A 243 -6.63 4.96 14.44
C ARG A 243 -7.65 3.84 14.62
N TRP A 244 -7.54 2.77 13.83
CA TRP A 244 -8.42 1.60 13.91
C TRP A 244 -8.28 0.85 15.24
N LEU A 245 -7.04 0.73 15.75
CA LEU A 245 -6.75 0.10 17.06
C LEU A 245 -6.89 1.07 18.24
N ASP A 246 -7.48 2.26 18.03
CA ASP A 246 -7.66 3.28 19.07
C ASP A 246 -6.36 3.65 19.82
N PHE A 247 -5.26 3.77 19.07
CA PHE A 247 -3.93 4.06 19.60
C PHE A 247 -3.92 5.36 20.41
N LYS A 248 -3.60 5.26 21.70
CA LYS A 248 -3.64 6.40 22.64
C LYS A 248 -2.64 6.25 23.79
N GLY A 249 -2.48 7.30 24.59
CA GLY A 249 -1.58 7.32 25.75
C GLY A 249 -0.19 7.86 25.44
N ILE A 250 0.80 7.47 26.25
CA ILE A 250 2.18 8.02 26.17
C ILE A 250 2.84 7.64 24.85
N LEU A 251 2.72 6.38 24.43
CA LEU A 251 3.29 5.90 23.17
C LEU A 251 2.74 6.66 21.97
N HIS A 252 1.42 6.94 21.95
CA HIS A 252 0.79 7.76 20.91
C HIS A 252 1.30 9.21 20.92
N LYS A 253 1.50 9.81 22.10
CA LYS A 253 2.04 11.17 22.26
C LYS A 253 3.48 11.32 21.75
N ILE A 254 4.25 10.24 21.80
CA ILE A 254 5.61 10.18 21.24
C ILE A 254 5.53 9.91 19.73
N ALA A 255 4.69 8.97 19.31
CA ALA A 255 4.59 8.52 17.92
C ALA A 255 4.14 9.63 16.95
N MET A 256 3.12 10.42 17.29
CA MET A 256 2.57 11.41 16.35
C MET A 256 3.59 12.48 15.91
N PRO A 257 4.36 13.12 16.82
CA PRO A 257 5.47 13.98 16.42
C PRO A 257 6.53 13.28 15.55
N LEU A 258 6.84 12.01 15.84
CA LEU A 258 7.82 11.23 15.07
C LEU A 258 7.32 10.95 13.65
N PHE A 259 6.04 10.64 13.47
CA PHE A 259 5.45 10.50 12.13
C PHE A 259 5.48 11.81 11.35
N ILE A 260 5.12 12.93 11.98
CA ILE A 260 5.16 14.26 11.34
C ILE A 260 6.59 14.59 10.90
N LEU A 261 7.55 14.49 11.82
CA LEU A 261 8.96 14.78 11.55
C LEU A 261 9.51 13.84 10.48
N GLY A 262 9.31 12.53 10.64
CA GLY A 262 9.81 11.53 9.73
C GLY A 262 9.27 11.71 8.31
N THR A 263 7.98 11.98 8.19
CA THR A 263 7.34 12.27 6.89
C THR A 263 7.94 13.50 6.22
N LEU A 264 8.10 14.61 6.94
CA LEU A 264 8.66 15.84 6.38
C LEU A 264 10.12 15.65 5.93
N VAL A 265 10.96 15.07 6.79
CA VAL A 265 12.39 14.89 6.50
C VAL A 265 12.59 13.91 5.34
N LEU A 266 11.82 12.81 5.30
CA LEU A 266 11.89 11.83 4.22
C LEU A 266 11.54 12.47 2.88
N ASN A 267 10.47 13.28 2.83
CA ASN A 267 10.09 14.01 1.61
C ASN A 267 11.15 15.03 1.20
N LEU A 268 11.71 15.81 2.13
CA LEU A 268 12.78 16.77 1.83
C LEU A 268 14.01 16.09 1.22
N GLY A 269 14.39 14.92 1.74
CA GLY A 269 15.47 14.12 1.17
C GLY A 269 15.16 13.68 -0.26
N VAL A 270 13.95 13.20 -0.51
CA VAL A 270 13.53 12.80 -1.87
C VAL A 270 13.47 13.98 -2.82
N TRP A 271 12.85 15.10 -2.45
CA TRP A 271 12.80 16.28 -3.33
C TRP A 271 14.20 16.86 -3.56
N GLY A 272 15.12 16.68 -2.61
CA GLY A 272 16.51 17.07 -2.72
C GLY A 272 17.29 16.36 -3.83
N VAL A 273 16.85 15.19 -4.32
CA VAL A 273 17.55 14.39 -5.35
C VAL A 273 17.68 15.09 -6.71
N VAL A 274 16.86 16.12 -6.99
CA VAL A 274 16.93 16.92 -8.23
C VAL A 274 17.61 18.26 -8.03
N THR A 275 18.24 18.46 -6.87
CA THR A 275 18.87 19.71 -6.45
C THR A 275 20.34 19.48 -6.10
N PRO A 276 21.12 20.51 -5.79
CA PRO A 276 22.49 20.33 -5.27
C PRO A 276 22.60 19.49 -3.97
N LEU A 277 21.47 19.11 -3.35
CA LEU A 277 21.43 18.21 -2.19
C LEU A 277 21.53 16.72 -2.58
N GLU A 278 21.51 16.37 -3.87
CA GLU A 278 21.58 14.99 -4.37
C GLU A 278 22.66 14.12 -3.69
N PRO A 279 23.91 14.58 -3.48
CA PRO A 279 24.96 13.77 -2.84
C PRO A 279 24.64 13.33 -1.40
N ILE A 280 23.79 14.08 -0.69
CA ILE A 280 23.40 13.79 0.70
C ILE A 280 21.92 13.41 0.84
N ALA A 281 21.17 13.36 -0.27
CA ALA A 281 19.73 13.12 -0.27
C ALA A 281 19.38 11.78 0.40
N HIS A 282 20.13 10.71 0.11
CA HIS A 282 19.94 9.40 0.74
C HIS A 282 20.15 9.43 2.25
N MET A 283 21.14 10.19 2.75
CA MET A 283 21.35 10.35 4.18
C MET A 283 20.16 11.04 4.85
N ILE A 284 19.60 12.09 4.21
CA ILE A 284 18.40 12.78 4.70
C ILE A 284 17.21 11.82 4.73
N ILE A 285 17.02 10.99 3.69
CA ILE A 285 15.96 9.98 3.63
C ILE A 285 16.08 9.01 4.81
N TYR A 286 17.26 8.50 5.13
CA TYR A 286 17.46 7.61 6.28
C TYR A 286 17.18 8.28 7.63
N VAL A 287 17.63 9.53 7.78
CA VAL A 287 17.34 10.34 8.97
C VAL A 287 15.84 10.57 9.12
N GLY A 288 15.09 10.71 8.02
CA GLY A 288 13.63 10.83 8.04
C GLY A 288 12.89 9.50 8.27
N ALA A 289 13.36 8.40 7.69
CA ALA A 289 12.76 7.08 7.87
C ALA A 289 12.85 6.60 9.32
N THR A 290 13.93 6.94 10.03
CA THR A 290 14.17 6.47 11.40
C THR A 290 13.08 6.92 12.40
N PRO A 291 12.71 8.22 12.50
CA PRO A 291 11.56 8.65 13.29
C PRO A 291 10.25 7.96 12.91
N ALA A 292 9.95 7.81 11.62
CA ALA A 292 8.70 7.16 11.18
C ALA A 292 8.65 5.69 11.64
N MET A 293 9.77 4.95 11.51
CA MET A 293 9.88 3.56 12.00
C MET A 293 9.77 3.48 13.52
N LEU A 294 10.36 4.43 14.27
CA LEU A 294 10.19 4.50 15.72
C LEU A 294 8.73 4.77 16.11
N GLY A 295 8.03 5.65 15.38
CA GLY A 295 6.59 5.89 15.54
C GLY A 295 5.77 4.61 15.31
N ALA A 296 6.08 3.85 14.26
CA ALA A 296 5.45 2.56 13.98
C ALA A 296 5.73 1.52 15.08
N LEU A 297 6.96 1.48 15.61
CA LEU A 297 7.31 0.61 16.74
C LEU A 297 6.47 0.93 17.98
N MET A 298 6.22 2.21 18.28
CA MET A 298 5.35 2.59 19.40
C MET A 298 3.92 2.03 19.23
N LEU A 299 3.40 2.02 18.00
CA LEU A 299 2.10 1.42 17.68
C LEU A 299 2.13 -0.11 17.85
N VAL A 300 3.18 -0.78 17.38
CA VAL A 300 3.35 -2.23 17.56
C VAL A 300 3.35 -2.62 19.04
N ILE A 301 4.14 -1.91 19.86
CA ILE A 301 4.22 -2.15 21.30
C ILE A 301 2.83 -1.97 21.94
N TYR A 302 2.13 -0.89 21.60
CA TYR A 302 0.79 -0.62 22.10
C TYR A 302 -0.21 -1.73 21.74
N GLY A 303 -0.29 -2.08 20.45
CA GLY A 303 -1.27 -3.03 19.98
C GLY A 303 -1.02 -4.46 20.47
N TRP A 304 0.25 -4.86 20.61
CA TRP A 304 0.59 -6.16 21.22
C TRP A 304 0.26 -6.21 22.71
N ASP A 305 0.54 -5.14 23.47
CA ASP A 305 0.13 -5.04 24.88
C ASP A 305 -1.40 -5.15 25.03
N GLU A 306 -2.14 -4.44 24.18
CA GLU A 306 -3.60 -4.49 24.16
C GLU A 306 -4.12 -5.91 23.90
N LEU A 307 -3.63 -6.59 22.85
CA LEU A 307 -4.01 -7.97 22.54
C LEU A 307 -3.70 -8.95 23.68
N ILE A 308 -2.53 -8.81 24.31
CA ILE A 308 -2.14 -9.64 25.45
C ILE A 308 -3.10 -9.39 26.62
N ARG A 309 -3.38 -8.13 26.95
CA ARG A 309 -4.28 -7.79 28.06
C ARG A 309 -5.69 -8.31 27.84
N GLU A 310 -6.27 -8.08 26.66
CA GLU A 310 -7.60 -8.59 26.31
C GLU A 310 -7.66 -10.12 26.35
N GLY A 311 -6.69 -10.81 25.74
CA GLY A 311 -6.66 -12.27 25.71
C GLY A 311 -6.28 -12.92 27.05
N SER A 312 -5.86 -12.12 28.04
CA SER A 312 -5.43 -12.60 29.36
C SER A 312 -6.34 -12.20 30.52
N GLN A 313 -7.50 -11.56 30.27
CA GLN A 313 -8.40 -11.05 31.32
C GLN A 313 -8.86 -12.09 32.36
N GLY A 314 -8.81 -13.39 32.02
CA GLY A 314 -9.12 -14.49 32.93
C GLY A 314 -7.98 -14.92 33.88
N PHE A 315 -6.80 -14.31 33.79
CA PHE A 315 -5.62 -14.67 34.60
C PHE A 315 -5.20 -13.53 35.51
N VAL A 316 -5.02 -13.80 36.82
CA VAL A 316 -4.51 -12.82 37.79
C VAL A 316 -3.07 -12.39 37.46
N LYS A 317 -2.25 -13.34 36.97
CA LYS A 317 -0.88 -13.08 36.49
C LYS A 317 -0.56 -14.04 35.35
N PRO A 318 -0.76 -13.65 34.08
CA PRO A 318 -0.52 -14.55 32.97
C PRO A 318 0.97 -14.88 32.83
N ASN A 319 1.29 -16.16 32.68
CA ASN A 319 2.65 -16.63 32.37
C ASN A 319 3.04 -16.35 30.91
N ALA A 320 4.30 -16.58 30.55
CA ALA A 320 4.80 -16.28 29.21
C ALA A 320 4.02 -16.99 28.08
N ILE A 321 3.64 -18.25 28.28
CA ILE A 321 2.89 -19.03 27.29
C ILE A 321 1.47 -18.49 27.15
N GLN A 322 0.82 -18.12 28.25
CA GLN A 322 -0.51 -17.51 28.23
C GLN A 322 -0.50 -16.15 27.51
N LYS A 323 0.53 -15.32 27.74
CA LYS A 323 0.71 -14.06 27.00
C LYS A 323 0.93 -14.30 25.50
N LEU A 324 1.77 -15.28 25.14
CA LEU A 324 2.00 -15.61 23.73
C LEU A 324 0.72 -16.11 23.06
N ARG A 325 -0.05 -16.98 23.72
CA ARG A 325 -1.34 -17.46 23.19
C ARG A 325 -2.36 -16.32 23.05
N ALA A 326 -2.40 -15.39 24.01
CA ALA A 326 -3.25 -14.22 23.93
C ALA A 326 -2.89 -13.32 22.74
N LEU A 327 -1.59 -13.05 22.55
CA LEU A 327 -1.08 -12.26 21.42
C LEU A 327 -1.47 -12.86 20.05
N LEU A 328 -1.33 -14.17 19.91
CA LEU A 328 -1.57 -14.90 18.65
C LEU A 328 -3.03 -15.33 18.46
N HIS A 329 -3.93 -14.95 19.36
CA HIS A 329 -5.32 -15.41 19.32
C HIS A 329 -6.13 -14.84 18.15
N ASP A 330 -5.91 -13.57 17.82
CA ASP A 330 -6.61 -12.85 16.76
C ASP A 330 -5.64 -12.45 15.63
N PRO A 331 -5.53 -13.24 14.55
CA PRO A 331 -4.59 -12.95 13.48
C PRO A 331 -4.92 -11.68 12.71
N LEU A 332 -6.17 -11.18 12.71
CA LEU A 332 -6.50 -9.96 11.94
C LEU A 332 -6.06 -8.69 12.64
N ARG A 333 -5.93 -8.69 13.98
CA ARG A 333 -5.33 -7.59 14.74
C ARG A 333 -3.83 -7.77 14.94
N PHE A 334 -3.36 -9.00 15.15
CA PHE A 334 -1.94 -9.31 15.25
C PHE A 334 -1.21 -9.04 13.93
N GLY A 335 -1.79 -9.52 12.82
CA GLY A 335 -1.16 -9.54 11.51
C GLY A 335 -0.68 -8.18 11.02
N PRO A 336 -1.50 -7.10 11.02
CA PRO A 336 -1.03 -5.77 10.62
C PRO A 336 0.21 -5.28 11.37
N LEU A 337 0.25 -5.50 12.69
CA LEU A 337 1.38 -5.12 13.54
C LEU A 337 2.60 -6.01 13.31
N TRP A 338 2.37 -7.31 13.11
CA TRP A 338 3.43 -8.24 12.74
C TRP A 338 4.04 -7.90 11.38
N GLN A 339 3.24 -7.56 10.38
CA GLN A 339 3.71 -7.15 9.06
C GLN A 339 4.60 -5.90 9.13
N MET A 340 4.30 -4.93 10.01
CA MET A 340 5.17 -3.78 10.26
C MET A 340 6.54 -4.18 10.84
N VAL A 341 6.57 -5.20 11.71
CA VAL A 341 7.83 -5.75 12.23
C VAL A 341 8.55 -6.55 11.15
N PHE A 342 7.83 -7.43 10.46
CA PHE A 342 8.34 -8.34 9.43
C PHE A 342 9.01 -7.59 8.27
N MET A 343 8.44 -6.44 7.88
CA MET A 343 9.01 -5.51 6.91
C MET A 343 10.46 -5.13 7.23
N ASN A 344 10.88 -5.09 8.50
CA ASN A 344 12.28 -4.78 8.83
C ASN A 344 13.24 -5.89 8.39
N PHE A 345 12.79 -7.13 8.31
CA PHE A 345 13.63 -8.27 7.90
C PHE A 345 13.71 -8.44 6.38
N THR A 346 12.69 -8.00 5.65
CA THR A 346 12.58 -8.23 4.20
C THR A 346 12.72 -6.97 3.36
N VAL A 347 12.49 -5.79 3.94
CA VAL A 347 12.48 -4.51 3.23
C VAL A 347 13.47 -3.54 3.86
N SER A 348 13.22 -3.05 5.07
CA SER A 348 14.00 -1.95 5.65
C SER A 348 15.44 -2.35 5.97
N GLY A 349 15.64 -3.47 6.68
CA GLY A 349 16.97 -3.96 7.04
C GLY A 349 17.78 -4.36 5.81
N VAL A 350 17.13 -5.00 4.83
CA VAL A 350 17.74 -5.34 3.54
C VAL A 350 18.15 -4.07 2.79
N GLY A 351 17.25 -3.09 2.68
CA GLY A 351 17.53 -1.82 2.00
C GLY A 351 18.68 -1.04 2.64
N ILE A 352 18.70 -0.94 3.98
CA ILE A 352 19.80 -0.30 4.72
C ILE A 352 21.12 -1.04 4.49
N PHE A 353 21.11 -2.37 4.58
CA PHE A 353 22.30 -3.17 4.35
C PHE A 353 22.84 -2.98 2.92
N VAL A 354 21.96 -3.03 1.93
CA VAL A 354 22.30 -2.82 0.52
C VAL A 354 22.87 -1.44 0.29
N ALA A 355 22.28 -0.41 0.89
CA ALA A 355 22.75 0.95 0.74
C ALA A 355 24.12 1.20 1.39
N VAL A 356 24.34 0.70 2.62
CA VAL A 356 25.61 0.87 3.34
C VAL A 356 26.75 0.14 2.63
N ARG A 357 26.46 -1.00 2.00
CA ARG A 357 27.46 -1.85 1.33
C ARG A 357 27.37 -1.76 -0.20
N LEU A 358 26.73 -0.73 -0.73
CA LEU A 358 26.36 -0.63 -2.15
C LEU A 358 27.60 -0.73 -3.04
N ASP A 359 28.58 0.14 -2.84
CA ASP A 359 29.77 0.20 -3.70
C ASP A 359 30.78 -0.90 -3.37
N GLU A 360 30.81 -1.36 -2.12
CA GLU A 360 31.73 -2.40 -1.64
C GLU A 360 31.36 -3.81 -2.10
N ILE A 361 30.06 -4.14 -2.15
CA ILE A 361 29.56 -5.49 -2.44
C ILE A 361 28.72 -5.49 -3.71
N PHE A 362 27.62 -4.74 -3.72
CA PHE A 362 26.55 -4.93 -4.71
C PHE A 362 26.89 -4.36 -6.08
N ARG A 363 27.63 -3.25 -6.14
CA ARG A 363 28.10 -2.65 -7.39
C ARG A 363 29.16 -3.51 -8.09
N GLN A 364 29.88 -4.33 -7.33
CA GLN A 364 30.87 -5.28 -7.83
C GLN A 364 30.24 -6.50 -8.51
N TRP A 365 28.95 -6.77 -8.25
CA TRP A 365 28.22 -7.88 -8.89
C TRP A 365 27.76 -7.52 -10.30
N PRO A 366 27.36 -8.51 -11.12
CA PRO A 366 26.68 -8.26 -12.37
C PRO A 366 25.46 -7.34 -12.17
N ALA A 367 25.25 -6.38 -13.08
CA ALA A 367 24.18 -5.38 -12.98
C ALA A 367 22.79 -5.99 -12.81
N ARG A 368 22.58 -7.21 -13.32
CA ARG A 368 21.35 -7.97 -13.14
C ARG A 368 21.03 -8.23 -11.67
N GLU A 369 22.01 -8.56 -10.83
CA GLU A 369 21.79 -8.90 -9.42
C GLU A 369 21.39 -7.66 -8.61
N GLU A 370 22.07 -6.54 -8.83
CA GLU A 370 21.70 -5.25 -8.24
C GLU A 370 20.27 -4.84 -8.66
N ARG A 371 19.94 -5.02 -9.94
CA ARG A 371 18.60 -4.75 -10.48
C ARG A 371 17.53 -5.62 -9.81
N LEU A 372 17.81 -6.90 -9.58
CA LEU A 372 16.90 -7.83 -8.91
C LEU A 372 16.61 -7.39 -7.48
N ILE A 373 17.63 -6.97 -6.72
CA ILE A 373 17.48 -6.46 -5.35
C ILE A 373 16.64 -5.20 -5.33
N LEU A 374 16.95 -4.24 -6.18
CA LEU A 374 16.20 -2.98 -6.23
C LEU A 374 14.75 -3.22 -6.60
N THR A 375 14.47 -4.15 -7.52
CA THR A 375 13.09 -4.46 -7.91
C THR A 375 12.37 -5.24 -6.81
N GLY A 376 12.97 -6.33 -6.31
CA GLY A 376 12.36 -7.29 -5.38
C GLY A 376 11.90 -6.63 -4.09
N HIS A 377 12.77 -5.89 -3.43
CA HIS A 377 12.51 -5.16 -2.19
C HIS A 377 11.24 -4.28 -2.25
N TRP A 378 11.02 -3.51 -3.32
CA TRP A 378 9.83 -2.67 -3.47
C TRP A 378 8.55 -3.49 -3.73
N HIS A 379 8.67 -4.61 -4.43
CA HIS A 379 7.54 -5.53 -4.62
C HIS A 379 7.15 -6.20 -3.30
N VAL A 380 8.13 -6.54 -2.46
CA VAL A 380 7.84 -7.05 -1.11
C VAL A 380 7.15 -5.98 -0.26
N LEU A 381 7.61 -4.72 -0.28
CA LEU A 381 6.93 -3.65 0.46
C LEU A 381 5.48 -3.44 0.02
N SER A 382 5.22 -3.40 -1.29
CA SER A 382 3.84 -3.31 -1.80
C SER A 382 3.00 -4.54 -1.45
N GLY A 383 3.59 -5.74 -1.45
CA GLY A 383 2.95 -6.96 -0.98
C GLY A 383 2.60 -6.92 0.51
N ILE A 384 3.47 -6.37 1.36
CA ILE A 384 3.23 -6.16 2.79
C ILE A 384 2.07 -5.18 3.01
N ILE A 385 2.05 -4.05 2.28
CA ILE A 385 0.94 -3.09 2.29
C ILE A 385 -0.38 -3.78 1.93
N ALA A 386 -0.40 -4.54 0.83
CA ALA A 386 -1.57 -5.30 0.43
C ALA A 386 -2.01 -6.31 1.51
N THR A 387 -1.06 -7.00 2.14
CA THR A 387 -1.31 -7.96 3.23
C THR A 387 -1.97 -7.28 4.43
N ILE A 388 -1.46 -6.12 4.86
CA ILE A 388 -2.06 -5.32 5.94
C ILE A 388 -3.50 -4.90 5.58
N ILE A 389 -3.72 -4.42 4.35
CA ILE A 389 -5.05 -4.03 3.86
C ILE A 389 -6.01 -5.23 3.86
N LEU A 390 -5.56 -6.40 3.41
CA LEU A 390 -6.37 -7.62 3.41
C LEU A 390 -6.76 -8.06 4.83
N LEU A 391 -5.85 -7.97 5.79
CA LEU A 391 -6.12 -8.30 7.19
C LEU A 391 -7.12 -7.31 7.81
N TYR A 392 -6.93 -6.01 7.59
CA TYR A 392 -7.88 -4.96 7.97
C TYR A 392 -9.25 -5.18 7.32
N TYR A 393 -9.28 -5.49 6.01
CA TYR A 393 -10.51 -5.76 5.28
C TYR A 393 -11.27 -6.96 5.84
N GLY A 394 -10.57 -8.04 6.19
CA GLY A 394 -11.17 -9.23 6.82
C GLY A 394 -11.83 -8.92 8.17
N ASP A 395 -11.26 -8.00 8.94
CA ASP A 395 -11.88 -7.53 10.18
C ASP A 395 -13.11 -6.69 9.88
N MET A 396 -12.99 -5.73 8.96
CA MET A 396 -14.05 -4.80 8.57
C MET A 396 -15.31 -5.50 8.03
N ILE A 397 -15.15 -6.59 7.27
CA ILE A 397 -16.28 -7.39 6.78
C ILE A 397 -16.87 -8.34 7.83
N GLY A 398 -16.32 -8.35 9.05
CA GLY A 398 -16.85 -9.06 10.21
C GLY A 398 -16.66 -10.57 10.14
N LEU A 399 -15.50 -11.07 9.70
CA LEU A 399 -15.17 -12.48 9.80
C LEU A 399 -15.08 -12.90 11.28
N LYS A 400 -15.66 -14.06 11.63
CA LYS A 400 -15.75 -14.56 13.01
C LYS A 400 -15.27 -16.02 13.12
N GLY A 401 -14.92 -16.43 14.34
CA GLY A 401 -14.63 -17.82 14.69
C GLY A 401 -13.49 -18.45 13.87
N LEU A 402 -13.68 -19.70 13.44
CA LEU A 402 -12.68 -20.45 12.69
C LEU A 402 -12.33 -19.79 11.35
N VAL A 403 -13.32 -19.23 10.63
CA VAL A 403 -13.10 -18.57 9.33
C VAL A 403 -12.18 -17.36 9.48
N ARG A 404 -12.37 -16.55 10.53
CA ARG A 404 -11.48 -15.43 10.85
C ARG A 404 -10.03 -15.89 11.05
N ARG A 405 -9.86 -16.99 11.80
CA ARG A 405 -8.53 -17.54 12.10
C ARG A 405 -7.85 -18.12 10.87
N LEU A 406 -8.56 -18.92 10.08
CA LEU A 406 -8.04 -19.51 8.85
C LEU A 406 -7.69 -18.44 7.82
N TYR A 407 -8.56 -17.44 7.65
CA TYR A 407 -8.29 -16.30 6.77
C TYR A 407 -7.03 -15.56 7.21
N GLY A 408 -6.99 -15.11 8.47
CA GLY A 408 -5.87 -14.30 8.97
C GLY A 408 -4.54 -15.05 8.95
N TRP A 409 -4.51 -16.28 9.48
CA TRP A 409 -3.28 -17.07 9.47
C TRP A 409 -2.87 -17.52 8.08
N GLY A 410 -3.84 -17.83 7.21
CA GLY A 410 -3.56 -18.12 5.80
C GLY A 410 -2.88 -16.94 5.12
N VAL A 411 -3.45 -15.74 5.25
CA VAL A 411 -2.84 -14.53 4.68
C VAL A 411 -1.43 -14.31 5.23
N ILE A 412 -1.25 -14.32 6.56
CA ILE A 412 0.06 -14.06 7.21
C ILE A 412 1.12 -15.10 6.81
N VAL A 413 0.83 -16.40 6.98
CA VAL A 413 1.84 -17.44 6.79
C VAL A 413 2.28 -17.52 5.33
N PHE A 414 1.33 -17.45 4.40
CA PHE A 414 1.65 -17.58 2.98
C PHE A 414 2.23 -16.28 2.39
N SER A 415 1.86 -15.10 2.90
CA SER A 415 2.55 -13.85 2.54
C SER A 415 3.99 -13.85 3.03
N ASP A 416 4.22 -14.22 4.30
CA ASP A 416 5.56 -14.24 4.90
C ASP A 416 6.46 -15.25 4.21
N LEU A 417 5.93 -16.43 3.88
CA LEU A 417 6.64 -17.44 3.10
C LEU A 417 7.10 -16.87 1.76
N ALA A 418 6.19 -16.22 1.03
CA ALA A 418 6.52 -15.65 -0.27
C ALA A 418 7.58 -14.55 -0.16
N PHE A 419 7.40 -13.61 0.77
CA PHE A 419 8.27 -12.46 0.92
C PHE A 419 9.64 -12.84 1.45
N ALA A 420 9.72 -13.77 2.42
CA ALA A 420 11.00 -14.31 2.87
C ALA A 420 11.73 -15.03 1.74
N ALA A 421 11.02 -15.81 0.91
CA ALA A 421 11.62 -16.47 -0.24
C ALA A 421 12.13 -15.47 -1.29
N VAL A 422 11.39 -14.39 -1.57
CA VAL A 422 11.86 -13.29 -2.45
C VAL A 422 13.10 -12.62 -1.87
N THR A 423 13.15 -12.36 -0.56
CA THR A 423 14.34 -11.79 0.10
C THR A 423 15.55 -12.72 0.02
N VAL A 424 15.37 -14.03 0.15
CA VAL A 424 16.47 -14.98 -0.10
C VAL A 424 16.87 -14.99 -1.57
N TYR A 425 15.92 -14.90 -2.50
CA TYR A 425 16.18 -14.85 -3.93
C TYR A 425 16.99 -13.61 -4.36
N GLU A 426 16.67 -12.44 -3.80
CA GLU A 426 17.36 -11.19 -4.11
C GLU A 426 18.76 -11.15 -3.49
N LEU A 427 18.94 -11.73 -2.30
CA LEU A 427 20.22 -11.78 -1.60
C LEU A 427 21.04 -13.05 -1.85
N LYS A 428 20.59 -13.96 -2.74
CA LYS A 428 21.19 -15.29 -2.97
C LYS A 428 22.70 -15.25 -3.18
N ARG A 429 23.22 -14.20 -3.82
CA ARG A 429 24.65 -14.02 -4.10
C ARG A 429 25.53 -13.85 -2.86
N LEU A 430 24.94 -13.53 -1.71
CA LEU A 430 25.65 -13.53 -0.42
C LEU A 430 25.93 -14.93 0.10
N VAL A 431 25.15 -15.93 -0.31
CA VAL A 431 25.18 -17.28 0.26
C VAL A 431 25.60 -18.36 -0.73
N VAL A 432 25.42 -18.12 -2.03
CA VAL A 432 25.73 -19.11 -3.07
C VAL A 432 26.39 -18.47 -4.30
N SER A 433 27.33 -19.21 -4.90
CA SER A 433 28.01 -18.83 -6.14
C SER A 433 27.11 -18.96 -7.37
N GLU A 434 27.58 -18.47 -8.53
CA GLU A 434 26.74 -18.41 -9.75
C GLU A 434 26.42 -19.78 -10.31
N SER A 435 27.42 -20.66 -10.25
CA SER A 435 27.33 -22.02 -10.74
C SER A 435 26.48 -22.92 -9.86
N ALA A 436 26.34 -22.60 -8.56
CA ALA A 436 25.62 -23.43 -7.60
C ALA A 436 24.20 -22.92 -7.27
N GLN A 437 23.80 -21.75 -7.77
CA GLN A 437 22.56 -21.08 -7.32
C GLN A 437 21.26 -21.77 -7.75
N GLN A 438 21.27 -22.59 -8.80
CA GLN A 438 20.03 -23.04 -9.45
C GLN A 438 19.10 -23.81 -8.51
N SER A 439 19.64 -24.66 -7.64
CA SER A 439 18.82 -25.41 -6.66
C SER A 439 18.14 -24.47 -5.66
N LEU A 440 18.86 -23.43 -5.20
CA LEU A 440 18.30 -22.42 -4.30
C LEU A 440 17.22 -21.62 -5.03
N VAL A 441 17.51 -21.14 -6.25
CA VAL A 441 16.59 -20.38 -7.10
C VAL A 441 15.29 -21.15 -7.32
N ASN A 442 15.36 -22.42 -7.71
CA ASN A 442 14.17 -23.25 -7.94
C ASN A 442 13.33 -23.38 -6.66
N THR A 443 13.99 -23.58 -5.51
CA THR A 443 13.31 -23.72 -4.23
C THR A 443 12.61 -22.43 -3.82
N VAL A 444 13.31 -21.30 -3.85
CA VAL A 444 12.73 -20.03 -3.41
C VAL A 444 11.64 -19.54 -4.35
N LEU A 445 11.78 -19.72 -5.66
CA LEU A 445 10.71 -19.37 -6.62
C LEU A 445 9.46 -20.23 -6.39
N LEU A 446 9.62 -21.54 -6.15
CA LEU A 446 8.49 -22.41 -5.80
C LEU A 446 7.79 -21.94 -4.51
N LEU A 447 8.55 -21.58 -3.48
CA LEU A 447 7.98 -21.06 -2.23
C LEU A 447 7.29 -19.71 -2.43
N THR A 448 7.84 -18.83 -3.26
CA THR A 448 7.20 -17.58 -3.67
C THR A 448 5.86 -17.84 -4.36
N ASP A 449 5.84 -18.74 -5.35
CA ASP A 449 4.63 -19.08 -6.11
C ASP A 449 3.56 -19.73 -5.22
N ILE A 450 3.95 -20.65 -4.32
CA ILE A 450 3.04 -21.26 -3.35
C ILE A 450 2.45 -20.19 -2.42
N GLY A 451 3.30 -19.31 -1.88
CA GLY A 451 2.86 -18.26 -0.95
C GLY A 451 1.91 -17.27 -1.63
N LEU A 452 2.33 -16.64 -2.73
CA LEU A 452 1.51 -15.67 -3.46
C LEU A 452 0.26 -16.31 -4.06
N GLY A 453 0.39 -17.48 -4.67
CA GLY A 453 -0.73 -18.22 -5.23
C GLY A 453 -1.80 -18.54 -4.19
N THR A 454 -1.39 -18.94 -2.98
CA THR A 454 -2.34 -19.21 -1.89
C THR A 454 -3.04 -17.94 -1.41
N VAL A 455 -2.32 -16.82 -1.25
CA VAL A 455 -2.93 -15.53 -0.89
C VAL A 455 -3.95 -15.08 -1.95
N LEU A 456 -3.62 -15.24 -3.24
CA LEU A 456 -4.54 -14.92 -4.34
C LEU A 456 -5.78 -15.84 -4.35
N VAL A 457 -5.62 -17.13 -4.05
CA VAL A 457 -6.76 -18.05 -3.90
C VAL A 457 -7.65 -17.63 -2.72
N ILE A 458 -7.06 -17.26 -1.58
CA ILE A 458 -7.82 -16.76 -0.43
C ILE A 458 -8.61 -15.49 -0.81
N LEU A 459 -7.98 -14.54 -1.50
CA LEU A 459 -8.64 -13.34 -2.00
C LEU A 459 -9.79 -13.70 -2.96
N ALA A 460 -9.56 -14.60 -3.91
CA ALA A 460 -10.57 -15.04 -4.86
C ALA A 460 -11.78 -15.68 -4.16
N LEU A 461 -11.55 -16.54 -3.17
CA LEU A 461 -12.62 -17.16 -2.37
C LEU A 461 -13.48 -16.11 -1.65
N ILE A 462 -12.85 -15.08 -1.08
CA ILE A 462 -13.57 -13.97 -0.45
C ILE A 462 -14.36 -13.17 -1.47
N LEU A 463 -13.76 -12.81 -2.61
CA LEU A 463 -14.44 -12.03 -3.63
C LEU A 463 -15.64 -12.78 -4.21
N VAL A 464 -15.50 -14.09 -4.46
CA VAL A 464 -16.61 -14.96 -4.87
C VAL A 464 -17.69 -14.99 -3.80
N TRP A 465 -17.33 -15.16 -2.53
CA TRP A 465 -18.30 -15.13 -1.43
C TRP A 465 -19.03 -13.78 -1.35
N ARG A 466 -18.32 -12.66 -1.48
CA ARG A 466 -18.93 -11.32 -1.49
C ARG A 466 -19.81 -11.09 -2.71
N LEU A 467 -19.44 -11.61 -3.87
CA LEU A 467 -20.27 -11.56 -5.06
C LEU A 467 -21.58 -12.34 -4.84
N LEU A 468 -21.49 -13.57 -4.32
CA LEU A 468 -22.66 -14.37 -3.98
C LEU A 468 -23.53 -13.68 -2.93
N ASP A 469 -22.93 -13.04 -1.92
CA ASP A 469 -23.64 -12.25 -0.91
C ASP A 469 -24.44 -11.11 -1.54
N LEU A 470 -23.85 -10.36 -2.47
CA LEU A 470 -24.53 -9.27 -3.19
C LEU A 470 -25.79 -9.76 -3.91
N PHE A 471 -25.80 -10.98 -4.45
CA PHE A 471 -26.98 -11.53 -5.11
C PHE A 471 -28.09 -11.98 -4.15
N ARG A 472 -27.78 -12.23 -2.87
CA ARG A 472 -28.78 -12.59 -1.85
C ARG A 472 -29.65 -11.38 -1.48
N ARG A 473 -30.95 -11.61 -1.24
CA ARG A 473 -31.91 -10.54 -0.89
C ARG A 473 -31.67 -9.96 0.50
N GLN A 474 -31.27 -10.79 1.46
CA GLN A 474 -30.92 -10.42 2.84
C GLN A 474 -29.47 -10.85 3.13
N GLY A 475 -28.56 -10.47 2.24
CA GLY A 475 -27.11 -10.71 2.44
C GLY A 475 -26.52 -9.72 3.46
N ARG A 476 -25.25 -9.93 3.81
CA ARG A 476 -24.49 -9.01 4.68
C ARG A 476 -24.41 -7.61 4.12
N TRP A 477 -24.37 -7.45 2.79
CA TRP A 477 -24.41 -6.13 2.15
C TRP A 477 -25.62 -5.28 2.60
N ALA A 478 -26.76 -5.89 2.91
CA ALA A 478 -27.96 -5.17 3.33
C ALA A 478 -27.83 -4.64 4.77
N GLU A 479 -27.20 -5.41 5.66
CA GLU A 479 -26.86 -4.98 7.03
C GLU A 479 -25.79 -3.88 7.00
N GLU A 480 -24.75 -4.07 6.20
CA GLU A 480 -23.65 -3.11 6.05
C GLU A 480 -24.10 -1.80 5.41
N ALA A 481 -25.08 -1.83 4.51
CA ALA A 481 -25.67 -0.62 3.92
C ALA A 481 -26.38 0.28 4.95
N GLN A 482 -26.78 -0.28 6.10
CA GLN A 482 -27.44 0.44 7.18
C GLN A 482 -26.46 0.94 8.25
N GLN A 483 -25.19 0.50 8.21
CA GLN A 483 -24.18 0.92 9.19
C GLN A 483 -23.67 2.33 8.85
N SER A 484 -23.66 3.22 9.85
CA SER A 484 -23.06 4.55 9.74
C SER A 484 -21.53 4.48 9.78
N ASP A 485 -20.88 5.40 9.07
CA ASP A 485 -19.44 5.60 9.22
C ASP A 485 -19.12 6.07 10.65
N PRO A 486 -18.06 5.56 11.31
CA PRO A 486 -17.66 5.99 12.65
C PRO A 486 -17.48 7.51 12.77
N ALA A 487 -16.99 8.16 11.71
CA ALA A 487 -16.85 9.61 11.64
C ALA A 487 -18.18 10.40 11.65
N LEU A 488 -19.35 9.75 11.63
CA LEU A 488 -20.68 10.37 11.76
C LEU A 488 -21.30 10.21 13.15
N GLU A 489 -20.77 9.31 13.99
CA GLU A 489 -21.43 8.93 15.25
C GLU A 489 -21.15 9.87 16.42
N VAL A 490 -20.12 10.71 16.33
CA VAL A 490 -19.86 11.73 17.35
C VAL A 490 -20.58 13.02 16.97
N LYS A 491 -21.85 13.12 17.37
CA LYS A 491 -22.62 14.37 17.34
C LYS A 491 -21.86 15.46 18.11
N ALA A 492 -21.94 16.69 17.59
CA ALA A 492 -21.40 17.90 18.19
C ALA A 492 -21.93 18.11 19.61
#